data_AF-A0A6G1WDS2-F1
#
_entry.id   AF-A0A6G1WDS2-F1
#
_cell.length_a   1.000
_cell.length_b   1.000
_cell.length_c   1.000
_cell.angle_alpha   90.00
_cell.angle_beta   90.00
_cell.angle_gamma   90.00
#
_symmetry.space_group_name_H-M   'P 1'
#
loop_
_entity.id
_entity.type
_entity.pdbx_description
1 polymer ?
#
loop_
_entity_poly.entity_id
_entity_poly.type
_entity_poly.pdbx_seq_one_letter_code
_entity_poly.pdbx_strand_id
1 'polypeptide(L)'
;MTHVLSLPYHQPAFLHLTKIFEDEIRYVLTRKFAEFRTRLFLERFPRNQVIESEAAWDVTKEILDCIDGEMRTLISGRSVAYWLHIYRRIGVFLSPGHEDKTDHITLGLVRQIAELAIQKHGLRSASKEFGLSDKLGPDLVLGGWMKKGFKSLGGKGQSGERIYRRYSEHLRSISNWVIRDFSKKDFINIYAIEGAAYQYWRLTALLRSLGKGATITVNDSGDWDYVPNYTLSKLIVSIDKRNERRTSFSSLMGVWIDSETIMEKKSDDGAESELDVVFFPVYNTSRVALSDEFQMLGVRFGEKAVTNFFPLYMRAKKFFEHHDFMREEFLKKARIRFRVTCYCFGRPFIVHVSSSTRS
;
A
#
# COMPACT_ATOMS: atom_id res chain seq x y z
N MET A 1 8.05 -18.17 29.79
CA MET A 1 6.83 -18.00 28.95
C MET A 1 6.31 -16.56 28.99
N THR A 2 7.13 -15.61 28.52
CA THR A 2 6.87 -14.15 28.56
C THR A 2 6.69 -13.53 27.17
N HIS A 3 6.79 -14.32 26.09
CA HIS A 3 6.85 -13.83 24.71
C HIS A 3 5.51 -13.43 24.08
N VAL A 4 4.35 -13.75 24.67
CA VAL A 4 3.04 -13.42 24.08
C VAL A 4 2.68 -11.93 24.25
N LEU A 5 3.34 -11.22 25.16
CA LEU A 5 3.03 -9.83 25.52
C LEU A 5 3.47 -8.79 24.48
N SER A 6 4.12 -9.16 23.38
CA SER A 6 4.60 -8.23 22.35
C SER A 6 3.85 -8.28 21.01
N LEU A 7 2.82 -9.12 20.87
CA LEU A 7 2.08 -9.21 19.60
C LEU A 7 1.20 -7.97 19.40
N PRO A 8 1.22 -7.32 18.22
CA PRO A 8 0.25 -6.30 17.88
C PRO A 8 -1.19 -6.84 17.91
N TYR A 9 -2.14 -6.01 18.36
CA TYR A 9 -3.53 -6.44 18.64
C TYR A 9 -4.28 -7.04 17.44
N HIS A 10 -3.84 -6.74 16.21
CA HIS A 10 -4.41 -7.27 14.98
C HIS A 10 -3.88 -8.64 14.58
N GLN A 11 -2.66 -8.99 14.99
CA GLN A 11 -1.98 -10.19 14.50
C GLN A 11 -2.74 -11.49 14.81
N PRO A 12 -3.24 -11.73 16.04
CA PRO A 12 -4.03 -12.94 16.33
C PRO A 12 -5.30 -13.04 15.48
N ALA A 13 -5.99 -11.90 15.28
CA ALA A 13 -7.18 -11.84 14.45
C ALA A 13 -6.86 -12.18 13.00
N PHE A 14 -5.82 -11.55 12.43
CA PHE A 14 -5.45 -11.70 11.04
C PHE A 14 -4.98 -13.12 10.74
N LEU A 15 -4.13 -13.71 11.59
CA LEU A 15 -3.70 -15.11 11.44
C LEU A 15 -4.89 -16.07 11.42
N HIS A 16 -5.85 -15.87 12.31
CA HIS A 16 -7.06 -16.68 12.36
C HIS A 16 -7.92 -16.49 11.10
N LEU A 17 -8.16 -15.24 10.71
CA LEU A 17 -8.98 -14.89 9.54
C LEU A 17 -8.35 -15.39 8.23
N THR A 18 -7.04 -15.25 8.05
CA THR A 18 -6.32 -15.77 6.88
C THR A 18 -6.51 -17.27 6.76
N LYS A 19 -6.43 -18.01 7.87
CA LYS A 19 -6.61 -19.46 7.86
C LYS A 19 -8.03 -19.87 7.48
N ILE A 20 -9.06 -19.20 8.01
CA ILE A 20 -10.45 -19.62 7.79
C ILE A 20 -11.03 -19.10 6.46
N PHE A 21 -10.45 -18.06 5.87
CA PHE A 21 -10.93 -17.45 4.62
C PHE A 21 -9.89 -17.49 3.51
N GLU A 22 -8.98 -18.47 3.54
CA GLU A 22 -7.88 -18.59 2.58
C GLU A 22 -8.38 -18.59 1.13
N ASP A 23 -9.43 -19.38 0.83
CA ASP A 23 -9.97 -19.50 -0.52
C ASP A 23 -10.62 -18.20 -1.01
N GLU A 24 -11.38 -17.51 -0.14
CA GLU A 24 -11.99 -16.22 -0.47
C GLU A 24 -10.92 -15.16 -0.72
N ILE A 25 -9.86 -15.13 0.10
CA ILE A 25 -8.71 -14.22 -0.06
C ILE A 25 -8.01 -14.50 -1.38
N ARG A 26 -7.73 -15.78 -1.67
CA ARG A 26 -7.09 -16.19 -2.93
C ARG A 26 -7.93 -15.78 -4.12
N TYR A 27 -9.24 -16.00 -4.07
CA TYR A 27 -10.16 -15.62 -5.13
C TYR A 27 -10.16 -14.11 -5.39
N VAL A 28 -10.29 -13.28 -4.35
CA VAL A 28 -10.33 -11.81 -4.54
C VAL A 28 -8.98 -11.21 -4.93
N LEU A 29 -7.87 -11.85 -4.54
CA LEU A 29 -6.53 -11.42 -4.94
C LEU A 29 -6.25 -11.70 -6.41
N THR A 30 -6.49 -12.93 -6.88
CA THR A 30 -5.98 -13.35 -8.19
C THR A 30 -7.04 -13.46 -9.28
N ARG A 31 -8.30 -13.78 -8.92
CA ARG A 31 -9.32 -14.16 -9.90
C ARG A 31 -10.39 -13.11 -10.10
N LYS A 32 -11.00 -12.60 -9.03
CA LYS A 32 -12.19 -11.72 -9.10
C LYS A 32 -12.03 -10.58 -10.11
N PHE A 33 -10.93 -9.84 -10.02
CA PHE A 33 -10.70 -8.68 -10.89
C PHE A 33 -10.11 -9.04 -12.26
N ALA A 34 -9.41 -10.18 -12.38
CA ALA A 34 -9.01 -10.71 -13.67
C ALA A 34 -10.25 -11.13 -14.47
N GLU A 35 -11.17 -11.89 -13.87
CA GLU A 35 -12.46 -12.29 -14.46
C GLU A 35 -13.30 -11.07 -14.86
N PHE A 36 -13.35 -10.05 -14.00
CA PHE A 36 -14.04 -8.79 -14.30
C PHE A 36 -13.44 -8.07 -15.52
N ARG A 37 -12.11 -7.95 -15.58
CA ARG A 37 -11.41 -7.35 -16.73
C ARG A 37 -11.59 -8.18 -18.00
N THR A 38 -11.42 -9.50 -17.92
CA THR A 38 -11.63 -10.45 -19.03
C THR A 38 -13.00 -10.25 -19.65
N ARG A 39 -14.06 -10.21 -18.83
CA ARG A 39 -15.42 -9.95 -19.31
C ARG A 39 -15.50 -8.64 -20.08
N LEU A 40 -14.98 -7.55 -19.52
CA LEU A 40 -15.02 -6.24 -20.18
C LEU A 40 -14.22 -6.18 -21.49
N PHE A 41 -13.10 -6.90 -21.59
CA PHE A 41 -12.35 -7.00 -22.85
C PHE A 41 -13.10 -7.83 -23.89
N LEU A 42 -13.63 -9.00 -23.52
CA LEU A 42 -14.34 -9.88 -24.45
C LEU A 42 -15.68 -9.27 -24.93
N GLU A 43 -16.26 -8.32 -24.17
CA GLU A 43 -17.43 -7.55 -24.59
C GLU A 43 -17.10 -6.48 -25.65
N ARG A 44 -15.85 -5.99 -25.70
CA ARG A 44 -15.47 -4.81 -26.51
C ARG A 44 -14.49 -5.11 -27.63
N PHE A 45 -13.70 -6.18 -27.52
CA PHE A 45 -12.71 -6.55 -28.50
C PHE A 45 -13.06 -7.84 -29.23
N PRO A 46 -12.84 -7.88 -30.56
CA PRO A 46 -12.91 -9.13 -31.30
C PRO A 46 -11.80 -10.07 -30.84
N ARG A 47 -12.14 -11.35 -30.69
CA ARG A 47 -11.21 -12.38 -30.21
C ARG A 47 -10.21 -12.75 -31.29
N ASN A 48 -8.96 -12.93 -30.89
CA ASN A 48 -7.84 -13.39 -31.73
C ASN A 48 -7.64 -12.53 -33.00
N GLN A 49 -8.08 -11.27 -32.97
CA GLN A 49 -7.89 -10.30 -34.04
C GLN A 49 -6.91 -9.23 -33.60
N VAL A 50 -6.15 -8.70 -34.56
CA VAL A 50 -5.22 -7.58 -34.33
C VAL A 50 -6.03 -6.32 -34.09
N ILE A 51 -5.74 -5.65 -32.99
CA ILE A 51 -6.37 -4.39 -32.59
C ILE A 51 -5.31 -3.30 -32.64
N GLU A 52 -5.60 -2.27 -33.43
CA GLU A 52 -4.73 -1.11 -33.59
C GLU A 52 -4.62 -0.29 -32.30
N SER A 53 -3.47 0.37 -32.14
CA SER A 53 -3.08 1.02 -30.88
C SER A 53 -4.09 2.06 -30.37
N GLU A 54 -4.63 2.90 -31.26
CA GLU A 54 -5.58 3.97 -30.92
C GLU A 54 -6.92 3.41 -30.44
N ALA A 55 -7.49 2.45 -31.19
CA ALA A 55 -8.72 1.78 -30.81
C ALA A 55 -8.58 0.98 -29.50
N ALA A 56 -7.43 0.33 -29.31
CA ALA A 56 -7.14 -0.39 -28.08
C ALA A 56 -7.00 0.54 -26.87
N TRP A 57 -6.44 1.74 -27.07
CA TRP A 57 -6.14 2.68 -26.00
C TRP A 57 -7.40 3.17 -25.30
N ASP A 58 -8.39 3.65 -26.06
CA ASP A 58 -9.61 4.22 -25.48
C ASP A 58 -10.41 3.18 -24.69
N VAL A 59 -10.59 1.99 -25.27
CA VAL A 59 -11.26 0.87 -24.58
C VAL A 59 -10.51 0.45 -23.32
N THR A 60 -9.17 0.35 -23.38
CA THR A 60 -8.36 -0.01 -22.21
C THR A 60 -8.49 1.04 -21.11
N LYS A 61 -8.54 2.32 -21.47
CA LYS A 61 -8.74 3.43 -20.54
C LYS A 61 -10.12 3.37 -19.88
N GLU A 62 -11.19 3.10 -20.63
CA GLU A 62 -12.53 2.90 -20.05
C GLU A 62 -12.57 1.73 -19.06
N ILE A 63 -11.87 0.64 -19.36
CA ILE A 63 -11.79 -0.52 -18.46
C ILE A 63 -10.99 -0.17 -17.20
N LEU A 64 -9.91 0.61 -17.33
CA LEU A 64 -9.16 1.15 -16.20
C LEU A 64 -10.07 1.97 -15.27
N ASP A 65 -10.94 2.82 -15.83
CA ASP A 65 -11.91 3.61 -15.06
C ASP A 65 -12.97 2.72 -14.37
N CYS A 66 -13.37 1.61 -14.99
CA CYS A 66 -14.25 0.62 -14.36
C CYS A 66 -13.58 -0.04 -13.14
N ILE A 67 -12.29 -0.41 -13.23
CA ILE A 67 -11.53 -0.95 -12.10
C ILE A 67 -11.37 0.09 -10.99
N ASP A 68 -11.15 1.37 -11.30
CA ASP A 68 -11.17 2.46 -10.30
C ASP A 68 -12.54 2.58 -9.60
N GLY A 69 -13.63 2.41 -10.36
CA GLY A 69 -14.99 2.37 -9.82
C GLY A 69 -15.22 1.21 -8.83
N GLU A 70 -14.66 0.04 -9.11
CA GLU A 70 -14.70 -1.09 -8.17
C GLU A 70 -13.87 -0.81 -6.92
N MET A 71 -12.67 -0.24 -7.05
CA MET A 71 -11.88 0.19 -5.89
C MET A 71 -12.64 1.21 -5.04
N ARG A 72 -13.33 2.17 -5.67
CA ARG A 72 -14.21 3.12 -4.95
C ARG A 72 -15.27 2.39 -4.14
N THR A 73 -15.98 1.44 -4.75
CA THR A 73 -17.04 0.66 -4.08
C THR A 73 -16.53 -0.12 -2.88
N LEU A 74 -15.30 -0.67 -2.96
CA LEU A 74 -14.68 -1.38 -1.83
C LEU A 74 -14.31 -0.44 -0.68
N ILE A 75 -13.86 0.77 -1.00
CA ILE A 75 -13.18 1.69 -0.08
C ILE A 75 -14.15 2.71 0.55
N SER A 76 -15.21 3.13 -0.15
CA SER A 76 -16.04 4.27 0.24
C SER A 76 -16.82 4.11 1.56
N GLY A 77 -16.88 2.89 2.10
CA GLY A 77 -17.57 2.59 3.36
C GLY A 77 -16.78 2.92 4.63
N ARG A 78 -15.48 3.22 4.53
CA ARG A 78 -14.60 3.45 5.69
C ARG A 78 -13.67 4.65 5.47
N SER A 79 -13.07 5.15 6.53
CA SER A 79 -12.13 6.27 6.43
C SER A 79 -10.79 5.88 5.80
N VAL A 80 -10.09 6.88 5.27
CA VAL A 80 -8.70 6.75 4.80
C VAL A 80 -7.81 6.18 5.90
N ALA A 81 -7.94 6.71 7.13
CA ALA A 81 -7.17 6.25 8.27
C ALA A 81 -7.43 4.78 8.59
N TYR A 82 -8.68 4.33 8.52
CA TYR A 82 -9.06 2.94 8.72
C TYR A 82 -8.40 2.01 7.72
N TRP A 83 -8.54 2.30 6.42
CA TRP A 83 -7.97 1.45 5.38
C TRP A 83 -6.45 1.41 5.42
N LEU A 84 -5.78 2.55 5.56
CA LEU A 84 -4.32 2.58 5.73
C LEU A 84 -3.90 1.83 7.00
N HIS A 85 -4.71 1.89 8.07
CA HIS A 85 -4.43 1.16 9.30
C HIS A 85 -4.45 -0.35 9.10
N ILE A 86 -5.37 -0.92 8.32
CA ILE A 86 -5.40 -2.38 8.10
C ILE A 86 -4.56 -2.84 6.92
N TYR A 87 -4.50 -2.06 5.84
CA TYR A 87 -3.78 -2.42 4.63
C TYR A 87 -2.27 -2.56 4.85
N ARG A 88 -1.66 -1.69 5.67
CA ARG A 88 -0.23 -1.77 5.97
C ARG A 88 0.17 -2.96 6.85
N ARG A 89 -0.80 -3.77 7.32
CA ARG A 89 -0.62 -4.88 8.27
C ARG A 89 -0.74 -6.25 7.60
N ILE A 90 -1.16 -6.30 6.33
CA ILE A 90 -1.02 -7.52 5.52
C ILE A 90 0.41 -7.62 4.99
N GLY A 91 0.86 -8.83 4.67
CA GLY A 91 2.22 -9.04 4.16
C GLY A 91 2.47 -8.30 2.85
N VAL A 92 3.73 -7.91 2.63
CA VAL A 92 4.18 -7.17 1.46
C VAL A 92 4.70 -8.16 0.42
N PHE A 93 3.78 -8.76 -0.33
CA PHE A 93 4.08 -9.67 -1.43
C PHE A 93 2.88 -9.71 -2.39
N LEU A 94 3.14 -10.02 -3.67
CA LEU A 94 2.09 -10.39 -4.61
C LEU A 94 1.87 -11.90 -4.56
N SER A 95 0.63 -12.33 -4.77
CA SER A 95 0.31 -13.76 -4.88
C SER A 95 1.04 -14.38 -6.09
N PRO A 96 1.66 -15.57 -5.96
CA PRO A 96 2.21 -16.30 -7.10
C PRO A 96 1.16 -16.66 -8.18
N GLY A 97 -0.13 -16.61 -7.84
CA GLY A 97 -1.22 -16.87 -8.78
C GLY A 97 -1.64 -15.66 -9.62
N HIS A 98 -0.91 -14.54 -9.58
CA HIS A 98 -1.10 -13.44 -10.51
C HIS A 98 -0.54 -13.78 -11.89
N GLU A 99 -1.13 -13.20 -12.94
CA GLU A 99 -0.96 -13.65 -14.34
C GLU A 99 0.39 -13.28 -14.98
N ASP A 100 0.97 -12.14 -14.60
CA ASP A 100 2.18 -11.58 -15.25
C ASP A 100 3.29 -11.39 -14.20
N LYS A 101 3.77 -10.14 -14.00
CA LYS A 101 4.89 -9.89 -13.10
C LYS A 101 4.47 -9.89 -11.64
N THR A 102 5.32 -10.50 -10.81
CA THR A 102 5.21 -10.48 -9.34
C THR A 102 6.50 -10.02 -8.68
N ASP A 103 7.37 -9.32 -9.41
CA ASP A 103 8.63 -8.81 -8.89
C ASP A 103 8.43 -7.65 -7.89
N HIS A 104 9.46 -7.34 -7.12
CA HIS A 104 9.42 -6.34 -6.05
C HIS A 104 9.12 -4.90 -6.54
N ILE A 105 9.46 -4.56 -7.77
CA ILE A 105 9.14 -3.25 -8.36
C ILE A 105 7.64 -3.20 -8.66
N THR A 106 7.13 -4.24 -9.31
CA THR A 106 5.69 -4.39 -9.60
C THR A 106 4.87 -4.35 -8.30
N LEU A 107 5.30 -5.07 -7.26
CA LEU A 107 4.69 -5.00 -5.93
C LEU A 107 4.66 -3.58 -5.35
N GLY A 108 5.76 -2.84 -5.48
CA GLY A 108 5.83 -1.44 -5.06
C GLY A 108 4.80 -0.57 -5.76
N LEU A 109 4.67 -0.70 -7.09
CA LEU A 109 3.69 0.04 -7.88
C LEU A 109 2.24 -0.33 -7.50
N VAL A 110 1.95 -1.62 -7.32
CA VAL A 110 0.61 -2.08 -6.91
C VAL A 110 0.24 -1.53 -5.54
N ARG A 111 1.18 -1.53 -4.58
CA ARG A 111 0.97 -0.94 -3.24
C ARG A 111 0.71 0.56 -3.32
N GLN A 112 1.42 1.27 -4.19
CA GLN A 112 1.19 2.70 -4.42
C GLN A 112 -0.20 2.95 -5.00
N ILE A 113 -0.64 2.19 -6.01
CA ILE A 113 -1.97 2.30 -6.60
C ILE A 113 -3.05 2.04 -5.53
N ALA A 114 -2.89 0.99 -4.71
CA ALA A 114 -3.81 0.68 -3.62
C ALA A 114 -3.89 1.82 -2.59
N GLU A 115 -2.76 2.35 -2.11
CA GLU A 115 -2.76 3.47 -1.17
C GLU A 115 -3.34 4.76 -1.78
N LEU A 116 -3.09 5.03 -3.05
CA LEU A 116 -3.70 6.16 -3.77
C LEU A 116 -5.21 5.99 -3.90
N ALA A 117 -5.69 4.79 -4.21
CA ALA A 117 -7.12 4.50 -4.25
C ALA A 117 -7.77 4.69 -2.87
N ILE A 118 -7.09 4.27 -1.81
CA ILE A 118 -7.54 4.49 -0.42
C ILE A 118 -7.66 5.99 -0.12
N GLN A 119 -6.65 6.78 -0.49
CA GLN A 119 -6.66 8.23 -0.26
C GLN A 119 -7.71 8.95 -1.12
N LYS A 120 -7.93 8.48 -2.36
CA LYS A 120 -8.87 9.06 -3.32
C LYS A 120 -10.33 8.78 -2.96
N HIS A 121 -10.65 7.56 -2.53
CA HIS A 121 -12.04 7.11 -2.36
C HIS A 121 -12.46 6.90 -0.90
N GLY A 122 -11.53 6.90 0.05
CA GLY A 122 -11.82 6.74 1.47
C GLY A 122 -12.49 7.98 2.07
N LEU A 123 -13.34 7.77 3.08
CA LEU A 123 -13.97 8.88 3.79
C LEU A 123 -12.89 9.69 4.55
N ARG A 124 -13.03 11.02 4.59
CA ARG A 124 -12.11 11.88 5.36
C ARG A 124 -12.13 11.54 6.85
N SER A 125 -13.32 11.21 7.36
CA SER A 125 -13.54 10.73 8.70
C SER A 125 -14.78 9.83 8.71
N ALA A 126 -14.78 8.87 9.62
CA ALA A 126 -15.95 8.05 9.91
C ALA A 126 -16.01 7.81 11.42
N SER A 127 -17.20 7.99 12.00
CA SER A 127 -17.39 7.83 13.43
C SER A 127 -17.26 6.35 13.83
N LYS A 128 -16.78 6.08 15.05
CA LYS A 128 -16.81 4.76 15.70
C LYS A 128 -15.89 3.68 15.10
N GLU A 129 -15.03 4.02 14.14
CA GLU A 129 -14.03 3.09 13.60
C GLU A 129 -12.92 2.77 14.60
N PHE A 130 -12.51 3.77 15.36
CA PHE A 130 -11.43 3.68 16.34
C PHE A 130 -11.92 3.99 17.76
N GLY A 131 -11.19 3.49 18.75
CA GLY A 131 -11.28 3.96 20.12
C GLY A 131 -10.02 3.62 20.91
N LEU A 132 -9.91 4.16 22.12
CA LEU A 132 -8.79 3.88 23.00
C LEU A 132 -9.01 2.54 23.69
N SER A 133 -7.97 1.71 23.76
CA SER A 133 -8.00 0.35 24.31
C SER A 133 -8.37 0.29 25.78
N ASP A 134 -8.05 1.31 26.57
CA ASP A 134 -8.41 1.46 27.98
C ASP A 134 -9.89 1.79 28.20
N LYS A 135 -10.54 2.42 27.21
CA LYS A 135 -11.95 2.82 27.22
C LYS A 135 -12.87 1.88 26.45
N LEU A 136 -12.32 0.92 25.71
CA LEU A 136 -13.07 -0.06 24.93
C LEU A 136 -13.16 -1.40 25.64
N GLY A 137 -14.34 -2.03 25.54
CA GLY A 137 -14.48 -3.45 25.83
C GLY A 137 -13.56 -4.27 24.92
N PRO A 138 -12.73 -5.21 25.44
CA PRO A 138 -11.85 -6.07 24.65
C PRO A 138 -12.58 -6.92 23.61
N ASP A 139 -13.86 -7.23 23.85
CA ASP A 139 -14.73 -7.93 22.90
C ASP A 139 -15.13 -7.03 21.70
N LEU A 140 -14.97 -5.72 21.81
CA LEU A 140 -15.21 -4.76 20.72
C LEU A 140 -13.96 -4.51 19.89
N VAL A 141 -12.77 -4.93 20.33
CA VAL A 141 -11.53 -4.72 19.56
C VAL A 141 -11.56 -5.63 18.33
N LEU A 142 -11.42 -5.02 17.15
CA LEU A 142 -11.58 -5.65 15.85
C LEU A 142 -12.89 -6.44 15.73
N GLY A 143 -14.01 -5.90 16.21
CA GLY A 143 -15.31 -6.57 16.15
C GLY A 143 -15.31 -7.94 16.86
N GLY A 144 -14.44 -8.13 17.85
CA GLY A 144 -14.27 -9.38 18.60
C GLY A 144 -13.39 -10.42 17.90
N TRP A 145 -12.86 -10.14 16.71
CA TRP A 145 -11.95 -11.05 16.01
C TRP A 145 -10.63 -11.25 16.74
N MET A 146 -10.18 -10.27 17.53
CA MET A 146 -9.00 -10.42 18.39
C MET A 146 -9.17 -11.61 19.36
N LYS A 147 -10.33 -11.70 20.02
CA LYS A 147 -10.66 -12.80 20.94
C LYS A 147 -10.69 -14.14 20.23
N LYS A 148 -11.37 -14.22 19.09
CA LYS A 148 -11.45 -15.44 18.26
C LYS A 148 -10.04 -15.89 17.84
N GLY A 149 -9.20 -14.93 17.44
CA GLY A 149 -7.79 -15.14 17.14
C GLY A 149 -7.03 -15.83 18.27
N PHE A 150 -7.03 -15.23 19.46
CA PHE A 150 -6.36 -15.83 20.63
C PHE A 150 -6.93 -17.19 21.04
N LYS A 151 -8.24 -17.40 20.93
CA LYS A 151 -8.85 -18.71 21.17
C LYS A 151 -8.30 -19.78 20.23
N SER A 152 -8.11 -19.44 18.95
CA SER A 152 -7.58 -20.35 17.96
C SER A 152 -6.09 -20.68 18.12
N LEU A 153 -5.34 -19.86 18.87
CA LEU A 153 -3.93 -20.12 19.22
C LEU A 153 -3.76 -21.03 20.44
N GLY A 154 -4.85 -21.39 21.14
CA GLY A 154 -4.81 -22.31 22.27
C GLY A 154 -4.43 -23.73 21.84
N GLY A 155 -3.56 -24.38 22.61
CA GLY A 155 -3.09 -25.76 22.36
C GLY A 155 -3.38 -26.72 23.53
N LYS A 156 -2.94 -27.98 23.40
CA LYS A 156 -2.99 -28.98 24.48
C LYS A 156 -2.16 -28.48 25.67
N GLY A 157 -2.82 -27.94 26.71
CA GLY A 157 -2.17 -27.48 27.94
C GLY A 157 -2.29 -25.98 28.24
N GLN A 158 -2.74 -25.14 27.29
CA GLN A 158 -3.03 -23.73 27.55
C GLN A 158 -4.30 -23.30 26.83
N SER A 159 -5.34 -22.99 27.62
CA SER A 159 -6.59 -22.44 27.07
C SER A 159 -6.33 -21.07 26.44
N GLY A 160 -6.69 -20.91 25.16
CA GLY A 160 -6.59 -19.62 24.45
C GLY A 160 -7.38 -18.50 25.15
N GLU A 161 -8.40 -18.84 25.94
CA GLU A 161 -9.12 -17.88 26.80
C GLU A 161 -8.21 -17.27 27.88
N ARG A 162 -7.29 -18.07 28.46
CA ARG A 162 -6.33 -17.57 29.45
C ARG A 162 -5.32 -16.62 28.81
N ILE A 163 -4.90 -16.91 27.58
CA ILE A 163 -4.01 -16.04 26.80
C ILE A 163 -4.70 -14.72 26.49
N TYR A 164 -5.93 -14.80 25.97
CA TYR A 164 -6.76 -13.63 25.66
C TYR A 164 -6.96 -12.72 26.87
N ARG A 165 -7.27 -13.28 28.04
CA ARG A 165 -7.51 -12.51 29.27
C ARG A 165 -6.28 -11.68 29.67
N ARG A 166 -5.11 -12.33 29.74
CA ARG A 166 -3.84 -11.66 30.06
C ARG A 166 -3.49 -10.59 29.03
N TYR A 167 -3.68 -10.88 27.74
CA TYR A 167 -3.42 -9.91 26.69
C TYR A 167 -4.37 -8.72 26.77
N SER A 168 -5.65 -8.96 27.06
CA SER A 168 -6.65 -7.90 27.19
C SER A 168 -6.38 -6.99 28.38
N GLU A 169 -5.93 -7.53 29.52
CA GLU A 169 -5.48 -6.76 30.68
C GLU A 169 -4.29 -5.85 30.30
N HIS A 170 -3.29 -6.40 29.60
CA HIS A 170 -2.14 -5.64 29.13
C HIS A 170 -2.56 -4.55 28.12
N LEU A 171 -3.38 -4.88 27.14
CA LEU A 171 -3.85 -3.94 26.12
C LEU A 171 -4.63 -2.76 26.75
N ARG A 172 -5.36 -2.99 27.85
CA ARG A 172 -6.03 -1.93 28.61
C ARG A 172 -5.08 -1.10 29.48
N SER A 173 -3.96 -1.68 29.93
CA SER A 173 -2.97 -0.93 30.71
C SER A 173 -2.22 0.12 29.89
N ILE A 174 -2.26 0.01 28.55
CA ILE A 174 -1.63 0.96 27.63
C ILE A 174 -2.73 1.62 26.81
N SER A 175 -2.93 2.94 26.96
CA SER A 175 -3.93 3.69 26.19
C SER A 175 -3.49 3.82 24.73
N ASN A 176 -3.98 2.93 23.87
CA ASN A 176 -3.64 2.85 22.46
C ASN A 176 -4.88 2.97 21.58
N TRP A 177 -4.74 3.59 20.42
CA TRP A 177 -5.79 3.56 19.40
C TRP A 177 -5.91 2.18 18.79
N VAL A 178 -7.11 1.60 18.88
CA VAL A 178 -7.46 0.30 18.30
C VAL A 178 -8.69 0.44 17.42
N ILE A 179 -8.77 -0.41 16.38
CA ILE A 179 -9.97 -0.54 15.58
C ILE A 179 -11.05 -1.23 16.41
N ARG A 180 -12.24 -0.62 16.40
CA ARG A 180 -13.44 -1.14 17.04
C ARG A 180 -14.29 -1.90 16.03
N ASP A 181 -14.72 -1.24 14.96
CA ASP A 181 -15.67 -1.81 14.01
C ASP A 181 -14.93 -2.47 12.84
N PHE A 182 -14.66 -3.77 12.97
CA PHE A 182 -13.97 -4.57 11.96
C PHE A 182 -14.77 -5.82 11.64
N SER A 183 -15.06 -6.03 10.37
CA SER A 183 -15.85 -7.16 9.89
C SER A 183 -15.05 -8.12 9.02
N LYS A 184 -15.62 -9.31 8.77
CA LYS A 184 -15.11 -10.23 7.73
C LYS A 184 -14.99 -9.52 6.38
N LYS A 185 -16.00 -8.73 6.00
CA LYS A 185 -16.03 -8.00 4.73
C LYS A 185 -14.85 -7.04 4.63
N ASP A 186 -14.54 -6.31 5.70
CA ASP A 186 -13.37 -5.42 5.74
C ASP A 186 -12.08 -6.21 5.52
N PHE A 187 -11.93 -7.38 6.17
CA PHE A 187 -10.76 -8.23 5.99
C PHE A 187 -10.62 -8.77 4.57
N ILE A 188 -11.70 -9.22 3.92
CA ILE A 188 -11.63 -9.67 2.52
C ILE A 188 -11.36 -8.48 1.58
N ASN A 189 -11.95 -7.33 1.87
CA ASN A 189 -11.82 -6.13 1.04
C ASN A 189 -10.39 -5.60 0.97
N ILE A 190 -9.55 -5.72 2.02
CA ILE A 190 -8.14 -5.29 1.91
C ILE A 190 -7.38 -6.05 0.83
N TYR A 191 -7.69 -7.34 0.65
CA TYR A 191 -7.10 -8.19 -0.37
C TYR A 191 -7.74 -7.95 -1.73
N ALA A 192 -9.06 -7.68 -1.76
CA ALA A 192 -9.74 -7.27 -2.98
C ALA A 192 -9.20 -5.95 -3.56
N ILE A 193 -8.87 -4.98 -2.70
CA ILE A 193 -8.22 -3.72 -3.11
C ILE A 193 -6.89 -4.00 -3.79
N GLU A 194 -6.08 -4.91 -3.24
CA GLU A 194 -4.80 -5.33 -3.84
C GLU A 194 -4.99 -6.04 -5.19
N GLY A 195 -5.94 -6.96 -5.29
CA GLY A 195 -6.28 -7.63 -6.55
C GLY A 195 -6.75 -6.65 -7.63
N ALA A 196 -7.57 -5.66 -7.27
CA ALA A 196 -7.98 -4.60 -8.17
C ALA A 196 -6.81 -3.69 -8.57
N ALA A 197 -5.96 -3.30 -7.62
CA ALA A 197 -4.78 -2.49 -7.88
C ALA A 197 -3.76 -3.20 -8.80
N TYR A 198 -3.64 -4.53 -8.69
CA TYR A 198 -2.84 -5.34 -9.62
C TYR A 198 -3.37 -5.25 -11.07
N GLN A 199 -4.68 -5.41 -11.26
CA GLN A 199 -5.28 -5.28 -12.59
C GLN A 199 -5.21 -3.85 -13.13
N TYR A 200 -5.36 -2.85 -12.26
CA TYR A 200 -5.12 -1.45 -12.61
C TYR A 200 -3.68 -1.23 -13.09
N TRP A 201 -2.69 -1.81 -12.39
CA TRP A 201 -1.29 -1.79 -12.83
C TRP A 201 -1.12 -2.45 -14.20
N ARG A 202 -1.68 -3.65 -14.43
CA ARG A 202 -1.58 -4.32 -15.74
C ARG A 202 -2.15 -3.47 -16.88
N LEU A 203 -3.30 -2.83 -16.66
CA LEU A 203 -3.95 -1.95 -17.65
C LEU A 203 -3.14 -0.67 -17.89
N THR A 204 -2.56 -0.06 -16.86
CA THR A 204 -1.66 1.10 -17.05
C THR A 204 -0.37 0.74 -17.78
N ALA A 205 0.17 -0.47 -17.55
CA ALA A 205 1.30 -0.99 -18.31
C ALA A 205 0.93 -1.23 -19.78
N LEU A 206 -0.25 -1.79 -20.05
CA LEU A 206 -0.79 -1.95 -21.40
C LEU A 206 -0.98 -0.60 -22.09
N LEU A 207 -1.65 0.36 -21.44
CA LEU A 207 -1.79 1.72 -21.97
C LEU A 207 -0.43 2.27 -22.35
N ARG A 208 0.55 2.26 -21.44
CA ARG A 208 1.91 2.73 -21.77
C ARG A 208 2.50 2.09 -23.02
N SER A 209 2.26 0.80 -23.26
CA SER A 209 2.71 0.12 -24.49
C SER A 209 1.93 0.59 -25.72
N LEU A 210 0.60 0.67 -25.64
CA LEU A 210 -0.26 1.16 -26.72
C LEU A 210 0.10 2.60 -27.13
N GLY A 211 0.41 3.47 -26.16
CA GLY A 211 0.84 4.85 -26.43
C GLY A 211 2.22 4.97 -27.08
N LYS A 212 2.99 3.89 -27.13
CA LYS A 212 4.21 3.79 -27.95
C LYS A 212 3.93 3.21 -29.35
N GLY A 213 2.67 2.96 -29.69
CA GLY A 213 2.25 2.35 -30.95
C GLY A 213 2.25 0.82 -30.94
N ALA A 214 2.20 0.17 -29.77
CA ALA A 214 2.03 -1.28 -29.72
C ALA A 214 0.63 -1.68 -30.20
N THR A 215 0.53 -2.78 -30.93
CA THR A 215 -0.73 -3.43 -31.29
C THR A 215 -0.87 -4.73 -30.51
N ILE A 216 -2.12 -5.12 -30.25
CA ILE A 216 -2.42 -6.27 -29.40
C ILE A 216 -3.41 -7.23 -30.06
N THR A 217 -3.41 -8.47 -29.60
CA THR A 217 -4.47 -9.45 -29.85
C THR A 217 -5.04 -9.92 -28.51
N VAL A 218 -6.36 -9.98 -28.38
CA VAL A 218 -7.03 -10.47 -27.16
C VAL A 218 -7.46 -11.91 -27.36
N ASN A 219 -7.04 -12.80 -26.47
CA ASN A 219 -7.36 -14.23 -26.54
C ASN A 219 -8.72 -14.57 -25.89
N ASP A 220 -9.15 -15.83 -25.99
CA ASP A 220 -10.43 -16.29 -25.42
C ASP A 220 -10.53 -16.17 -23.89
N SER A 221 -9.40 -16.05 -23.19
CA SER A 221 -9.34 -15.81 -21.75
C SER A 221 -9.43 -14.33 -21.39
N GLY A 222 -9.56 -13.43 -22.38
CA GLY A 222 -9.51 -11.98 -22.18
C GLY A 222 -8.16 -11.48 -21.66
N ASP A 223 -7.10 -12.22 -21.95
CA ASP A 223 -5.73 -11.74 -21.81
C ASP A 223 -5.22 -11.24 -23.18
N TRP A 224 -4.11 -10.51 -23.18
CA TRP A 224 -3.59 -9.91 -24.42
C TRP A 224 -2.15 -10.30 -24.69
N ASP A 225 -1.86 -10.45 -25.97
CA ASP A 225 -0.52 -10.63 -26.51
C ASP A 225 -0.15 -9.42 -27.36
N TYR A 226 1.12 -9.02 -27.31
CA TYR A 226 1.64 -7.98 -28.19
C TYR A 226 1.95 -8.56 -29.55
N VAL A 227 1.50 -7.89 -30.61
CA VAL A 227 1.92 -8.24 -31.97
C VAL A 227 3.39 -7.83 -32.13
N PRO A 228 4.30 -8.75 -32.54
CA PRO A 228 5.72 -8.45 -32.64
C PRO A 228 6.02 -7.29 -33.59
N ASN A 229 6.67 -6.24 -33.08
CA ASN A 229 7.22 -5.15 -33.88
C ASN A 229 8.69 -4.90 -33.48
N TYR A 230 9.61 -5.34 -34.34
CA TYR A 230 11.06 -5.29 -34.05
C TYR A 230 11.58 -3.88 -33.78
N THR A 231 11.08 -2.88 -34.52
CA THR A 231 11.47 -1.48 -34.37
C THR A 231 11.03 -0.93 -33.02
N LEU A 232 9.78 -1.20 -32.64
CA LEU A 232 9.23 -0.78 -31.35
C LEU A 232 9.95 -1.46 -30.18
N SER A 233 10.22 -2.77 -30.28
CA SER A 233 10.97 -3.52 -29.26
C SER A 233 12.36 -2.93 -29.01
N LYS A 234 13.08 -2.53 -30.06
CA LYS A 234 14.39 -1.85 -29.92
C LYS A 234 14.26 -0.51 -29.19
N LEU A 235 13.23 0.28 -29.49
CA LEU A 235 13.00 1.58 -28.86
C LEU A 235 12.68 1.42 -27.37
N ILE A 236 11.84 0.45 -27.01
CA ILE A 236 11.48 0.14 -25.63
C ILE A 236 12.73 -0.22 -24.82
N VAL A 237 13.55 -1.16 -25.31
CA VAL A 237 14.81 -1.56 -24.65
C VAL A 237 15.77 -0.38 -24.49
N SER A 238 15.85 0.52 -25.49
CA SER A 238 16.71 1.71 -25.41
C SER A 238 16.26 2.69 -24.33
N ILE A 239 14.95 2.87 -24.15
CA ILE A 239 14.38 3.76 -23.13
C ILE A 239 14.54 3.16 -21.74
N ASP A 240 14.23 1.86 -21.58
CA ASP A 240 14.28 1.21 -20.27
C ASP A 240 15.72 1.14 -19.74
N LYS A 241 16.71 0.81 -20.59
CA LYS A 241 18.15 0.88 -20.23
C LYS A 241 18.61 2.27 -19.78
N ARG A 242 18.02 3.35 -20.30
CA ARG A 242 18.33 4.72 -19.87
C ARG A 242 17.75 5.02 -18.49
N ASN A 243 16.58 4.48 -18.18
CA ASN A 243 15.93 4.66 -16.88
C ASN A 243 16.60 3.82 -15.78
N GLU A 244 17.02 2.59 -16.08
CA GLU A 244 17.74 1.72 -15.14
C GLU A 244 19.04 2.34 -14.60
N ARG A 245 19.71 3.18 -15.41
CA ARG A 245 20.92 3.90 -14.98
C ARG A 245 20.65 5.01 -13.96
N ARG A 246 19.39 5.38 -13.73
CA ARG A 246 19.00 6.41 -12.75
C ARG A 246 18.48 5.72 -11.49
N THR A 247 19.35 5.51 -10.51
CA THR A 247 18.97 5.08 -9.15
C THR A 247 18.14 6.19 -8.49
N SER A 248 16.83 6.10 -8.60
CA SER A 248 15.91 7.15 -8.15
C SER A 248 14.71 6.55 -7.44
N PHE A 249 14.23 7.27 -6.42
CA PHE A 249 13.02 6.92 -5.70
C PHE A 249 11.89 7.81 -6.19
N SER A 250 10.75 7.23 -6.55
CA SER A 250 9.53 8.00 -6.81
C SER A 250 8.65 7.95 -5.56
N SER A 251 8.28 9.13 -5.05
CA SER A 251 7.26 9.22 -4.00
C SER A 251 5.91 8.69 -4.49
N LEU A 252 4.99 8.40 -3.57
CA LEU A 252 3.60 8.03 -3.87
C LEU A 252 2.88 9.02 -4.82
N MET A 253 3.34 10.28 -4.90
CA MET A 253 2.78 11.31 -5.78
C MET A 253 3.59 11.53 -7.06
N GLY A 254 4.52 10.63 -7.40
CA GLY A 254 5.35 10.73 -8.60
C GLY A 254 6.52 11.71 -8.49
N VAL A 255 6.72 12.33 -7.32
CA VAL A 255 7.83 13.25 -7.08
C VAL A 255 9.14 12.49 -6.98
N TRP A 256 10.12 12.87 -7.79
CA TRP A 256 11.45 12.28 -7.83
C TRP A 256 12.26 12.69 -6.60
N ILE A 257 12.81 11.71 -5.89
CA ILE A 257 13.76 11.93 -4.81
C ILE A 257 15.04 11.21 -5.19
N ASP A 258 16.10 11.97 -5.42
CA ASP A 258 17.42 11.42 -5.67
C ASP A 258 18.06 10.87 -4.39
N SER A 259 19.08 10.05 -4.56
CA SER A 259 19.86 9.51 -3.45
C SER A 259 20.54 10.59 -2.61
N GLU A 260 20.86 11.75 -3.19
CA GLU A 260 21.52 12.86 -2.49
C GLU A 260 20.58 13.50 -1.45
N THR A 261 19.29 13.61 -1.77
CA THR A 261 18.22 14.09 -0.87
C THR A 261 17.94 13.10 0.27
N ILE A 262 18.25 11.81 0.10
CA ILE A 262 17.98 10.72 1.05
C ILE A 262 19.21 10.34 1.88
N MET A 263 20.42 10.36 1.30
CA MET A 263 21.60 9.65 1.84
C MET A 263 22.81 10.54 2.11
N GLU A 264 22.72 11.86 2.02
CA GLU A 264 23.87 12.69 2.35
C GLU A 264 24.29 12.48 3.81
N LYS A 265 25.43 11.80 3.97
CA LYS A 265 26.15 11.65 5.25
C LYS A 265 26.28 13.05 5.86
N LYS A 266 26.08 13.13 7.18
CA LYS A 266 26.43 14.33 7.96
C LYS A 266 27.79 14.84 7.46
N SER A 267 27.81 16.05 6.91
CA SER A 267 29.04 16.83 6.89
C SER A 267 29.41 17.09 8.35
N ASP A 268 30.65 16.82 8.72
CA ASP A 268 31.18 17.04 10.09
C ASP A 268 31.17 18.54 10.49
N ASP A 269 30.87 19.43 9.55
CA ASP A 269 30.82 20.87 9.80
C ASP A 269 29.39 21.35 10.06
N GLY A 270 29.14 21.73 11.32
CA GLY A 270 28.09 22.65 11.70
C GLY A 270 26.84 21.98 12.25
N ALA A 271 26.31 22.57 13.33
CA ALA A 271 25.07 22.20 14.00
C ALA A 271 23.84 22.42 13.09
N GLU A 272 23.72 21.65 12.02
CA GLU A 272 22.50 21.58 11.24
C GLU A 272 21.40 20.97 12.10
N SER A 273 20.29 21.71 12.19
CA SER A 273 19.17 21.39 13.07
C SER A 273 18.60 20.00 12.75
N GLU A 274 18.56 19.11 13.75
CA GLU A 274 17.86 17.82 13.69
C GLU A 274 16.38 17.96 13.26
N LEU A 275 15.82 19.17 13.30
CA LEU A 275 14.47 19.50 12.85
C LEU A 275 14.26 19.39 11.32
N ASP A 276 15.32 19.25 10.52
CA ASP A 276 15.22 19.10 9.05
C ASP A 276 15.04 17.64 8.60
N VAL A 277 15.24 16.67 9.49
CA VAL A 277 15.17 15.25 9.13
C VAL A 277 13.75 14.73 9.31
N VAL A 278 13.13 14.28 8.22
CA VAL A 278 11.81 13.63 8.23
C VAL A 278 11.99 12.13 8.10
N PHE A 279 11.51 11.39 9.09
CA PHE A 279 11.42 9.93 9.04
C PHE A 279 10.11 9.50 8.40
N PHE A 280 10.19 8.56 7.47
CA PHE A 280 9.02 7.98 6.82
C PHE A 280 9.21 6.49 6.54
N PRO A 281 8.14 5.69 6.63
CA PRO A 281 8.22 4.27 6.32
C PRO A 281 8.22 4.05 4.81
N VAL A 282 9.09 3.17 4.34
CA VAL A 282 9.10 2.66 2.95
C VAL A 282 8.85 1.16 2.97
N TYR A 283 8.00 0.69 2.05
CA TYR A 283 7.69 -0.73 1.93
C TYR A 283 8.96 -1.55 1.66
N ASN A 284 9.14 -2.63 2.43
CA ASN A 284 10.18 -3.62 2.22
C ASN A 284 9.75 -4.61 1.12
N THR A 285 9.61 -4.11 -0.11
CA THR A 285 9.12 -4.92 -1.24
C THR A 285 10.09 -6.04 -1.63
N SER A 286 11.40 -5.82 -1.41
CA SER A 286 12.45 -6.82 -1.64
C SER A 286 12.58 -7.83 -0.49
N ARG A 287 11.80 -7.69 0.58
CA ARG A 287 11.81 -8.56 1.77
C ARG A 287 13.21 -8.76 2.37
N VAL A 288 14.01 -7.70 2.36
CA VAL A 288 15.32 -7.69 2.98
C VAL A 288 15.15 -7.95 4.48
N ALA A 289 15.93 -8.87 5.03
CA ALA A 289 15.95 -9.11 6.46
C ALA A 289 16.64 -7.94 7.17
N LEU A 290 16.13 -7.56 8.34
CA LEU A 290 16.84 -6.64 9.22
C LEU A 290 18.14 -7.29 9.71
N SER A 291 19.21 -6.50 9.84
CA SER A 291 20.43 -6.97 10.49
C SER A 291 20.17 -7.26 11.96
N ASP A 292 20.93 -8.18 12.54
CA ASP A 292 20.78 -8.57 13.95
C ASP A 292 21.09 -7.41 14.92
N GLU A 293 21.83 -6.41 14.43
CA GLU A 293 22.15 -5.19 15.16
C GLU A 293 21.06 -4.13 15.07
N PHE A 294 20.08 -4.29 14.17
CA PHE A 294 19.06 -3.29 13.94
C PHE A 294 18.14 -3.15 15.16
N GLN A 295 18.14 -1.96 15.74
CA GLN A 295 17.27 -1.57 16.85
C GLN A 295 16.40 -0.41 16.42
N MET A 296 15.09 -0.54 16.62
CA MET A 296 14.16 0.56 16.42
C MET A 296 13.43 0.81 17.73
N LEU A 297 13.55 2.04 18.25
CA LEU A 297 12.92 2.45 19.51
C LEU A 297 13.24 1.52 20.70
N GLY A 298 14.48 1.01 20.76
CA GLY A 298 14.93 0.11 21.82
C GLY A 298 14.44 -1.35 21.68
N VAL A 299 13.70 -1.69 20.61
CA VAL A 299 13.29 -3.05 20.32
C VAL A 299 14.31 -3.70 19.38
N ARG A 300 14.89 -4.82 19.84
CA ARG A 300 15.67 -5.74 18.99
C ARG A 300 14.73 -6.66 18.24
N PHE A 301 14.94 -6.78 16.95
CA PHE A 301 14.21 -7.74 16.12
C PHE A 301 14.90 -9.11 16.20
N GLY A 302 14.12 -10.18 16.01
CA GLY A 302 14.68 -11.52 15.95
C GLY A 302 15.56 -11.71 14.70
N GLU A 303 16.45 -12.70 14.75
CA GLU A 303 17.30 -13.06 13.62
C GLU A 303 16.46 -13.24 12.35
N LYS A 304 16.90 -12.61 11.26
CA LYS A 304 16.24 -12.65 9.94
C LYS A 304 14.79 -12.13 9.93
N ALA A 305 14.41 -11.26 10.87
CA ALA A 305 13.09 -10.64 10.85
C ALA A 305 12.90 -9.81 9.57
N VAL A 306 11.78 -10.05 8.89
CA VAL A 306 11.34 -9.27 7.73
C VAL A 306 10.15 -8.42 8.16
N THR A 307 10.33 -7.10 8.16
CA THR A 307 9.26 -6.14 8.43
C THR A 307 8.57 -5.71 7.13
N ASN A 308 7.32 -5.25 7.22
CA ASN A 308 6.63 -4.65 6.09
C ASN A 308 7.27 -3.32 5.63
N PHE A 309 7.96 -2.63 6.54
CA PHE A 309 8.55 -1.31 6.28
C PHE A 309 9.97 -1.21 6.83
N PHE A 310 10.78 -0.41 6.15
CA PHE A 310 11.99 0.19 6.71
C PHE A 310 11.77 1.66 7.01
N PRO A 311 12.34 2.18 8.10
CA PRO A 311 12.44 3.62 8.27
C PRO A 311 13.48 4.16 7.28
N LEU A 312 13.06 5.09 6.42
CA LEU A 312 13.96 5.97 5.72
C LEU A 312 13.88 7.37 6.33
N TYR A 313 14.89 8.17 6.04
CA TYR A 313 14.91 9.58 6.36
C TYR A 313 15.16 10.40 5.10
N MET A 314 14.64 11.62 5.07
CA MET A 314 14.92 12.61 4.05
C MET A 314 15.17 13.95 4.72
N ARG A 315 16.00 14.79 4.10
CA ARG A 315 16.16 16.19 4.49
C ARG A 315 15.05 17.00 3.84
N ALA A 316 14.10 17.48 4.64
CA ALA A 316 12.92 18.18 4.14
C ALA A 316 13.31 19.43 3.35
N LYS A 317 14.25 20.24 3.86
CA LYS A 317 14.71 21.46 3.22
C LYS A 317 15.27 21.20 1.82
N LYS A 318 16.18 20.22 1.68
CA LYS A 318 16.73 19.82 0.37
C LYS A 318 15.64 19.37 -0.59
N PHE A 319 14.68 18.58 -0.10
CA PHE A 319 13.53 18.20 -0.90
C PHE A 319 12.73 19.43 -1.37
N PHE A 320 12.45 20.41 -0.52
CA PHE A 320 11.73 21.61 -0.95
C PHE A 320 12.55 22.51 -1.87
N GLU A 321 13.87 22.59 -1.70
CA GLU A 321 14.77 23.32 -2.60
C GLU A 321 14.72 22.72 -4.01
N HIS A 322 14.85 21.39 -4.13
CA HIS A 322 14.76 20.70 -5.42
C HIS A 322 13.39 20.82 -6.09
N HIS A 323 12.32 21.05 -5.32
CA HIS A 323 10.95 21.13 -5.82
C HIS A 323 10.37 22.55 -5.82
N ASP A 324 11.19 23.57 -5.55
CA ASP A 324 10.71 24.94 -5.41
C ASP A 324 10.10 25.47 -6.71
N PHE A 325 10.60 25.00 -7.86
CA PHE A 325 10.08 25.34 -9.18
C PHE A 325 8.59 24.99 -9.36
N MET A 326 8.06 24.02 -8.59
CA MET A 326 6.64 23.64 -8.64
C MET A 326 5.76 24.46 -7.71
N ARG A 327 6.35 25.25 -6.79
CA ARG A 327 5.64 25.92 -5.70
C ARG A 327 4.56 26.86 -6.22
N GLU A 328 4.88 27.68 -7.20
CA GLU A 328 3.95 28.67 -7.74
C GLU A 328 2.74 28.01 -8.41
N GLU A 329 2.95 27.01 -9.25
CA GLU A 329 1.87 26.32 -9.95
C GLU A 329 0.97 25.54 -9.00
N PHE A 330 1.53 24.90 -7.97
CA PHE A 330 0.73 24.30 -6.91
C PHE A 330 -0.11 25.33 -6.15
N LEU A 331 0.46 26.50 -5.85
CA LEU A 331 -0.27 27.57 -5.18
C LEU A 331 -1.41 28.10 -6.06
N LYS A 332 -1.16 28.31 -7.36
CA LYS A 332 -2.18 28.76 -8.32
C LYS A 332 -3.31 27.73 -8.47
N LYS A 333 -2.95 26.45 -8.64
CA LYS A 333 -3.91 25.38 -8.97
C LYS A 333 -4.66 24.85 -7.74
N ALA A 334 -3.95 24.58 -6.65
CA ALA A 334 -4.53 23.95 -5.47
C ALA A 334 -4.90 24.96 -4.37
N ARG A 335 -4.46 26.23 -4.46
CA ARG A 335 -4.59 27.24 -3.40
C ARG A 335 -3.98 26.78 -2.06
N ILE A 336 -3.01 25.88 -2.13
CA ILE A 336 -2.30 25.34 -0.98
C ILE A 336 -0.87 25.89 -1.02
N ARG A 337 -0.43 26.45 0.10
CA ARG A 337 0.98 26.82 0.30
C ARG A 337 1.68 25.66 0.99
N PHE A 338 2.77 25.17 0.42
CA PHE A 338 3.59 24.18 1.10
C PHE A 338 4.16 24.78 2.39
N ARG A 339 3.72 24.26 3.53
CA ARG A 339 4.38 24.43 4.83
C ARG A 339 4.61 23.04 5.39
N VAL A 340 5.88 22.71 5.67
CA VAL A 340 6.18 21.59 6.55
C VAL A 340 5.76 22.01 7.93
N THR A 341 4.72 21.39 8.46
CA THR A 341 4.39 21.54 9.87
C THR A 341 4.53 20.17 10.51
N CYS A 342 5.65 19.99 11.21
CA CYS A 342 5.92 18.79 12.00
C CYS A 342 5.12 18.88 13.30
N TYR A 343 4.07 18.06 13.45
CA TYR A 343 3.36 17.93 14.72
C TYR A 343 3.82 16.69 15.46
N CYS A 344 4.37 16.90 16.66
CA CYS A 344 4.66 15.84 17.63
C CYS A 344 3.39 15.48 18.40
N PHE A 345 2.63 14.48 17.94
CA PHE A 345 1.63 13.83 18.80
C PHE A 345 2.13 12.43 19.18
N GLY A 346 2.72 12.30 20.37
CA GLY A 346 2.96 11.01 21.07
C GLY A 346 3.82 9.94 20.37
N ARG A 347 4.40 10.25 19.20
CA ARG A 347 5.21 9.43 18.26
C ARG A 347 4.49 8.17 17.76
N PRO A 348 3.64 8.33 16.71
CA PRO A 348 4.13 8.19 15.33
C PRO A 348 3.84 9.42 14.45
N PHE A 349 4.67 9.59 13.42
CA PHE A 349 4.73 10.75 12.54
C PHE A 349 3.56 10.82 11.55
N ILE A 350 2.87 11.95 11.51
CA ILE A 350 1.94 12.33 10.44
C ILE A 350 2.39 13.70 9.92
N VAL A 351 2.73 13.76 8.63
CA VAL A 351 2.97 15.04 7.93
C VAL A 351 1.61 15.65 7.64
N HIS A 352 1.30 16.78 8.25
CA HIS A 352 0.11 17.57 7.92
C HIS A 352 0.45 18.61 6.85
N VAL A 353 -0.25 18.54 5.72
CA VAL A 353 -0.36 19.64 4.77
C VAL A 353 -1.52 20.52 5.25
N SER A 354 -1.25 21.74 5.72
CA SER A 354 -2.30 22.68 6.10
C SER A 354 -2.62 23.63 4.95
N SER A 355 -3.90 23.78 4.63
CA SER A 355 -4.40 24.82 3.75
C SER A 355 -4.73 26.06 4.58
N SER A 356 -3.88 27.08 4.57
CA SER A 356 -4.31 28.41 5.02
C SER A 356 -5.00 29.10 3.85
N THR A 357 -6.33 29.13 3.83
CA THR A 357 -7.05 30.14 3.06
C THR A 357 -6.74 31.50 3.67
N ARG A 358 -6.28 32.46 2.88
CA ARG A 358 -6.17 33.85 3.33
C ARG A 358 -7.55 34.31 3.81
N SER A 359 -7.62 34.76 5.06
CA SER A 359 -8.60 35.75 5.52
C SER A 359 -8.37 37.07 4.80
#